data_AF-A0A5K3EQN4-F1
#
_entry.id   AF-A0A5K3EQN4-F1
#
_cell.length_a   1.000
_cell.length_b   1.000
_cell.length_c   1.000
_cell.angle_alpha   90.00
_cell.angle_beta   90.00
_cell.angle_gamma   90.00
#
_symmetry.space_group_name_H-M   'P 1'
#
loop_
_entity.id
_entity.type
_entity.pdbx_description
1 polymer ?
#
loop_
_entity_poly.entity_id
_entity_poly.type
_entity_poly.pdbx_seq_one_letter_code
_entity_poly.pdbx_strand_id
1 'polypeptide(L)'
;MPLYTQLTNQVYMGTTLFATYFVVPDSVWNKLPTKTYQDLLNNRTLMISVLANHYAPNQIFYPRWTEGSGSRAIKFYVGFPQDPLPTAVNTGSLTPGEMAGSGEGAPVTITVKGSYAQTAGPAVALRNAVLIPVTAPIGYLHETTQDALARLSPTFLRVCTLDTACNTILQSTTEKTVFAPVDWSHFNSLSANNQSDYLKLMIVPERILRPQMTTDKYVTVGSITDAIRFRTRNNVLNVEARMQNRGYVPVALADSESSGSDGVVYLVTGVPGLPTQTVRNFLGGDSAFRSYVKTGILDKQIKGGPYTYFASDNKAFDDMEADTNVGVKLLKDPDRLTYVLRRMIFPLQILLNELNVTLKYDVATANNAFTLEYVRFDLQAETGVNSAIVNGTINVSMFNGGYQCTDGWIYSVDKVFYVQADLERSLCTMPACLSSTTTE
;
A
#
# COMPACT_ATOMS: atom_id res chain seq x y z
N MET A 1 23.98 -12.84 40.03
CA MET A 1 23.78 -12.61 38.58
C MET A 1 24.64 -13.63 37.84
N PRO A 2 24.11 -14.34 36.85
CA PRO A 2 24.95 -15.19 35.99
C PRO A 2 26.02 -14.32 35.32
N LEU A 3 27.29 -14.72 35.42
CA LEU A 3 28.36 -14.18 34.59
C LEU A 3 28.16 -14.77 33.19
N TYR A 4 27.60 -14.00 32.27
CA TYR A 4 27.50 -14.41 30.87
C TYR A 4 28.91 -14.53 30.30
N THR A 5 29.35 -15.77 30.06
CA THR A 5 30.58 -16.11 29.35
C THR A 5 30.52 -15.67 27.88
N GLN A 6 31.66 -15.68 27.18
CA GLN A 6 31.72 -15.40 25.74
C GLN A 6 30.60 -16.15 24.97
N LEU A 7 30.01 -15.49 23.97
CA LEU A 7 28.91 -16.02 23.13
C LEU A 7 29.16 -17.43 22.59
N THR A 8 30.42 -17.81 22.41
CA THR A 8 30.87 -19.12 21.90
C THR A 8 30.83 -20.24 22.93
N ASN A 9 30.66 -19.95 24.23
CA ASN A 9 30.67 -20.93 25.30
C ASN A 9 29.67 -20.58 26.41
N GLN A 10 28.38 -20.60 26.08
CA GLN A 10 27.31 -20.37 27.06
C GLN A 10 27.05 -21.63 27.86
N VAL A 11 27.42 -21.58 29.14
CA VAL A 11 27.23 -22.68 30.09
C VAL A 11 26.60 -22.11 31.35
N TYR A 12 25.53 -22.75 31.83
CA TYR A 12 24.87 -22.41 33.08
C TYR A 12 24.71 -23.68 33.92
N MET A 13 25.26 -23.66 35.15
CA MET A 13 25.28 -24.81 36.06
C MET A 13 25.78 -26.11 35.39
N GLY A 14 26.83 -26.01 34.57
CA GLY A 14 27.41 -27.14 33.84
C GLY A 14 26.62 -27.60 32.60
N THR A 15 25.48 -26.98 32.32
CA THR A 15 24.64 -27.28 31.15
C THR A 15 24.93 -26.30 30.03
N THR A 16 25.14 -26.79 28.81
CA THR A 16 25.28 -25.96 27.61
C THR A 16 23.95 -25.30 27.27
N LEU A 17 24.00 -23.99 27.02
CA LEU A 17 22.85 -23.20 26.58
C LEU A 17 22.91 -22.94 25.08
N PHE A 18 21.73 -22.80 24.47
CA PHE A 18 21.58 -22.41 23.08
C PHE A 18 20.86 -21.08 22.96
N ALA A 19 21.07 -20.33 21.88
CA ALA A 19 20.35 -19.08 21.69
C ALA A 19 20.32 -18.58 20.24
N THR A 20 19.35 -17.72 19.94
CA THR A 20 19.39 -16.86 18.76
C THR A 20 19.49 -15.40 19.20
N TYR A 21 20.40 -14.65 18.57
CA TYR A 21 20.63 -13.23 18.82
C TYR A 21 20.24 -12.41 17.61
N PHE A 22 19.40 -11.40 17.81
CA PHE A 22 19.20 -10.33 16.84
C PHE A 22 20.27 -9.27 17.08
N VAL A 23 21.25 -9.19 16.19
CA VAL A 23 22.41 -8.29 16.37
C VAL A 23 22.17 -7.02 15.59
N VAL A 24 22.19 -5.88 16.27
CA VAL A 24 22.06 -4.57 15.63
C VAL A 24 23.46 -4.09 15.25
N PRO A 25 23.79 -3.94 13.94
CA PRO A 25 25.10 -3.46 13.51
C PRO A 25 25.35 -2.00 13.91
N ASP A 26 26.62 -1.60 14.03
CA ASP A 26 26.99 -0.20 14.33
C ASP A 26 26.40 0.79 13.32
N SER A 27 26.34 0.41 12.04
CA SER A 27 25.72 1.21 10.99
C SER A 27 24.22 1.48 11.21
N VAL A 28 23.56 0.68 12.05
CA VAL A 28 22.16 0.87 12.44
C VAL A 28 22.08 1.71 13.71
N TRP A 29 22.90 1.43 14.72
CA TRP A 29 22.96 2.25 15.94
C TRP A 29 23.29 3.72 15.63
N ASN A 30 24.24 3.94 14.72
CA ASN A 30 24.69 5.27 14.31
C ASN A 30 23.63 6.06 13.53
N LYS A 31 22.50 5.45 13.15
CA LYS A 31 21.35 6.14 12.53
C LYS A 31 20.36 6.69 13.56
N LEU A 32 20.46 6.28 14.83
CA LEU A 32 19.61 6.84 15.88
C LEU A 32 19.97 8.31 16.14
N PRO A 33 19.00 9.16 16.47
CA PRO A 33 19.29 10.52 16.93
C PRO A 33 20.28 10.51 18.11
N THR A 34 21.23 11.44 18.14
CA THR A 34 22.28 11.47 19.18
C THR A 34 21.72 11.44 20.59
N LYS A 35 20.68 12.24 20.86
CA LYS A 35 20.03 12.30 22.18
C LYS A 35 19.42 10.94 22.56
N THR A 36 18.65 10.34 21.66
CA THR A 36 18.08 9.00 21.81
C THR A 36 19.15 7.99 22.19
N TYR A 37 20.25 7.93 21.43
CA TYR A 37 21.31 6.96 21.68
C TYR A 37 21.97 7.19 23.05
N GLN A 38 22.20 8.44 23.43
CA GLN A 38 22.74 8.78 24.75
C GLN A 38 21.79 8.44 25.89
N ASP A 39 20.48 8.68 25.72
CA ASP A 39 19.47 8.32 26.72
C ASP A 39 19.44 6.80 26.96
N LEU A 40 19.62 6.00 25.90
CA LEU A 40 19.78 4.55 26.01
C LEU A 40 21.04 4.16 26.80
N LEU A 41 22.19 4.77 26.49
CA LEU A 41 23.46 4.49 27.17
C LEU A 41 23.45 4.90 28.64
N ASN A 42 22.81 6.01 28.96
CA ASN A 42 22.73 6.56 30.32
C ASN A 42 21.69 5.84 31.20
N ASN A 43 20.78 5.07 30.61
CA ASN A 43 19.76 4.32 31.33
C ASN A 43 19.98 2.80 31.21
N ARG A 44 20.71 2.25 32.19
CA ARG A 44 21.02 0.81 32.24
C ARG A 44 19.77 -0.08 32.20
N THR A 45 18.69 0.29 32.88
CA THR A 45 17.45 -0.49 32.92
C THR A 45 16.79 -0.55 31.54
N LEU A 46 16.74 0.59 30.85
CA LEU A 46 16.24 0.69 29.48
C LEU A 46 17.10 -0.12 28.51
N MET A 47 18.43 0.01 28.59
CA MET A 47 19.36 -0.78 27.79
C MET A 47 19.13 -2.28 27.97
N ILE A 48 19.01 -2.77 29.21
CA ILE A 48 18.74 -4.18 29.49
C ILE A 48 17.40 -4.61 28.88
N SER A 49 16.35 -3.78 29.00
CA SER A 49 15.03 -4.05 28.42
C SER A 49 15.08 -4.17 26.88
N VAL A 50 15.83 -3.27 26.22
CA VAL A 50 16.02 -3.30 24.76
C VAL A 50 16.80 -4.55 24.36
N LEU A 51 17.93 -4.83 25.01
CA LEU A 51 18.75 -6.03 24.71
C LEU A 51 18.00 -7.34 24.98
N ALA A 52 17.07 -7.35 25.93
CA ALA A 52 16.21 -8.51 26.18
C ALA A 52 15.36 -8.87 24.96
N ASN A 53 14.90 -7.89 24.17
CA ASN A 53 14.15 -8.16 22.93
C ASN A 53 15.03 -8.74 21.80
N HIS A 54 16.34 -8.74 21.97
CA HIS A 54 17.32 -9.20 20.98
C HIS A 54 17.87 -10.60 21.30
N TYR A 55 17.39 -11.26 22.35
CA TYR A 55 17.90 -12.53 22.83
C TYR A 55 16.77 -13.55 22.97
N ALA A 56 16.83 -14.62 22.16
CA ALA A 56 15.92 -15.76 22.25
C ALA A 56 16.61 -16.94 22.96
N PRO A 57 16.39 -17.12 24.28
CA PRO A 57 17.03 -18.18 25.06
C PRO A 57 16.54 -19.56 24.63
N ASN A 58 17.47 -20.52 24.54
CA ASN A 58 17.26 -21.93 24.16
C ASN A 58 16.45 -22.17 22.90
N GLN A 59 16.51 -21.22 21.96
CA GLN A 59 15.83 -21.30 20.68
C GLN A 59 16.84 -21.07 19.57
N ILE A 60 16.95 -22.01 18.65
CA ILE A 60 17.76 -21.90 17.43
C ILE A 60 16.80 -21.86 16.25
N PHE A 61 16.88 -20.78 15.49
CA PHE A 61 16.16 -20.66 14.23
C PHE A 61 16.97 -19.86 13.21
N TYR A 62 16.70 -20.11 11.94
CA TYR A 62 17.42 -19.50 10.82
C TYR A 62 16.44 -18.78 9.90
N PRO A 63 16.80 -17.58 9.38
CA PRO A 63 15.96 -16.86 8.43
C PRO A 63 15.50 -17.72 7.24
N ARG A 64 16.39 -18.56 6.71
CA ARG A 64 16.10 -19.48 5.60
C ARG A 64 14.96 -20.47 5.85
N TRP A 65 14.60 -20.72 7.11
CA TRP A 65 13.47 -21.60 7.44
C TRP A 65 12.11 -20.95 7.16
N THR A 66 12.09 -19.64 6.95
CA THR A 66 10.92 -18.90 6.48
C THR A 66 10.81 -18.82 4.96
N GLU A 67 11.80 -19.32 4.21
CA GLU A 67 11.78 -19.36 2.75
C GLU A 67 10.85 -20.48 2.23
N GLY A 68 10.23 -20.24 1.06
CA GLY A 68 9.32 -21.17 0.37
C GLY A 68 7.93 -20.59 0.05
N SER A 69 7.04 -21.42 -0.49
CA SER A 69 5.68 -21.00 -0.87
C SER A 69 4.85 -20.61 0.37
N GLY A 70 4.61 -19.31 0.54
CA GLY A 70 3.57 -18.63 1.33
C GLY A 70 3.32 -19.12 2.76
N SER A 71 3.50 -18.23 3.75
CA SER A 71 3.06 -18.33 5.17
C SER A 71 3.94 -19.04 6.20
N ARG A 72 5.22 -19.33 5.90
CA ARG A 72 6.13 -19.85 6.94
C ARG A 72 6.57 -18.74 7.89
N ALA A 73 6.00 -18.76 9.10
CA ALA A 73 6.40 -17.92 10.21
C ALA A 73 6.95 -18.76 11.36
N ILE A 74 8.01 -18.25 12.00
CA ILE A 74 8.59 -18.84 13.21
C ILE A 74 8.16 -17.97 14.37
N LYS A 75 7.37 -18.56 15.28
CA LYS A 75 7.04 -17.94 16.56
C LYS A 75 8.13 -18.27 17.57
N PHE A 76 8.59 -17.27 18.30
CA PHE A 76 9.66 -17.40 19.27
C PHE A 76 9.38 -16.53 20.51
N TYR A 77 10.20 -16.70 21.53
CA TYR A 77 10.17 -15.87 22.74
C TYR A 77 11.53 -15.23 23.00
N VAL A 78 11.54 -13.94 23.32
CA VAL A 78 12.74 -13.16 23.65
C VAL A 78 12.70 -12.63 25.08
N GLY A 79 13.87 -12.53 25.70
CA GLY A 79 14.04 -11.97 27.03
C GLY A 79 15.12 -12.67 27.83
N PHE A 80 15.53 -12.06 28.95
CA PHE A 80 16.44 -12.69 29.90
C PHE A 80 15.63 -13.47 30.95
N PRO A 81 15.60 -14.82 30.89
CA PRO A 81 14.88 -15.60 31.87
C PRO A 81 15.61 -15.59 33.22
N GLN A 82 14.86 -15.78 34.32
CA GLN A 82 15.45 -16.00 35.65
C GLN A 82 16.26 -17.29 35.69
N ASP A 83 15.74 -18.35 35.06
CA ASP A 83 16.42 -19.63 34.85
C ASP A 83 16.55 -19.90 33.34
N PRO A 84 17.77 -19.87 32.79
CA PRO A 84 18.02 -20.10 31.38
C PRO A 84 18.14 -21.59 31.04
N LEU A 85 17.84 -22.55 31.92
CA LEU A 85 17.87 -23.98 31.56
C LEU A 85 16.67 -24.34 30.67
N PRO A 86 16.84 -25.13 29.59
CA PRO A 86 15.76 -25.45 28.65
C PRO A 86 14.48 -25.98 29.28
N THR A 87 14.60 -26.81 30.32
CA THR A 87 13.46 -27.41 31.05
C THR A 87 12.78 -26.43 32.01
N ALA A 88 13.40 -25.30 32.32
CA ALA A 88 12.96 -24.34 33.32
C ALA A 88 12.63 -22.95 32.73
N VAL A 89 12.83 -22.73 31.42
CA VAL A 89 12.48 -21.45 30.78
C VAL A 89 10.97 -21.22 30.88
N ASN A 90 10.58 -20.28 31.74
CA ASN A 90 9.19 -19.83 31.83
C ASN A 90 8.87 -18.85 30.68
N THR A 91 8.29 -19.36 29.60
CA THR A 91 7.89 -18.54 28.43
C THR A 91 6.87 -17.46 28.77
N GLY A 92 6.06 -17.61 29.83
CA GLY A 92 5.13 -16.57 30.31
C GLY A 92 5.83 -15.33 30.87
N SER A 93 7.13 -15.42 31.20
CA SER A 93 7.97 -14.28 31.59
C SER A 93 8.73 -13.64 30.41
N LEU A 94 8.65 -14.25 29.22
CA LEU A 94 9.31 -13.79 28.01
C LEU A 94 8.33 -13.05 27.10
N THR A 95 8.89 -12.28 26.18
CA THR A 95 8.13 -11.53 25.19
C THR A 95 7.96 -12.38 23.93
N PRO A 96 6.74 -12.61 23.44
CA PRO A 96 6.53 -13.31 22.17
C PRO A 96 7.01 -12.44 21.00
N GLY A 97 7.54 -13.11 19.98
CA GLY A 97 7.93 -12.52 18.72
C GLY A 97 7.66 -13.46 17.55
N GLU A 98 7.73 -12.91 16.35
CA GLU A 98 7.51 -13.63 15.11
C GLU A 98 8.57 -13.26 14.08
N MET A 99 9.01 -14.25 13.31
CA MET A 99 9.89 -14.08 12.15
C MET A 99 9.16 -14.63 10.92
N ALA A 100 8.99 -13.80 9.89
CA ALA A 100 8.25 -14.16 8.69
C ALA A 100 8.98 -13.70 7.42
N GLY A 101 9.08 -14.59 6.44
CA GLY A 101 9.65 -14.32 5.13
C GLY A 101 8.58 -13.84 4.15
N SER A 102 8.96 -12.92 3.24
CA SER A 102 8.08 -12.42 2.17
C SER A 102 8.31 -13.11 0.82
N GLY A 103 9.28 -14.04 0.74
CA GLY A 103 9.63 -14.78 -0.47
C GLY A 103 11.06 -15.30 -0.44
N GLU A 104 11.43 -16.09 -1.44
CA GLU A 104 12.79 -16.59 -1.59
C GLU A 104 13.76 -15.44 -1.85
N GLY A 105 14.85 -15.35 -1.07
CA GLY A 105 15.86 -14.31 -1.19
C GLY A 105 15.44 -12.92 -0.66
N ALA A 106 14.21 -12.74 -0.18
CA ALA A 106 13.77 -11.48 0.40
C ALA A 106 14.24 -11.32 1.86
N PRO A 107 14.49 -10.08 2.34
CA PRO A 107 14.76 -9.85 3.75
C PRO A 107 13.63 -10.39 4.64
N VAL A 108 13.99 -11.13 5.68
CA VAL A 108 13.03 -11.69 6.63
C VAL A 108 12.66 -10.63 7.65
N THR A 109 11.37 -10.48 7.94
CA THR A 109 10.87 -9.55 8.95
C THR A 109 10.83 -10.22 10.32
N ILE A 110 11.28 -9.49 11.34
CA ILE A 110 11.24 -9.85 12.76
C ILE A 110 10.35 -8.84 13.48
N THR A 111 9.35 -9.30 14.22
CA THR A 111 8.40 -8.44 14.95
C THR A 111 8.36 -8.82 16.43
N VAL A 112 8.52 -7.81 17.31
CA VAL A 112 8.44 -7.95 18.77
C VAL A 112 7.87 -6.64 19.35
N LYS A 113 6.90 -6.73 20.28
CA LYS A 113 6.35 -5.57 21.03
C LYS A 113 5.97 -4.35 20.16
N GLY A 114 5.22 -4.57 19.07
CA GLY A 114 4.77 -3.45 18.22
C GLY A 114 5.90 -2.73 17.48
N SER A 115 7.08 -3.33 17.43
CA SER A 115 8.23 -2.89 16.63
C SER A 115 8.64 -4.00 15.66
N TYR A 116 9.33 -3.62 14.59
CA TYR A 116 9.85 -4.60 13.64
C TYR A 116 11.27 -4.23 13.18
N ALA A 117 11.98 -5.23 12.70
CA ALA A 117 13.23 -5.08 11.97
C ALA A 117 13.25 -6.08 10.80
N GLN A 118 14.15 -5.89 9.85
CA GLN A 118 14.42 -6.86 8.79
C GLN A 118 15.83 -7.40 8.94
N THR A 119 16.13 -8.55 8.33
CA THR A 119 17.50 -9.06 8.24
C THR A 119 18.38 -8.09 7.45
N ALA A 120 19.51 -7.67 8.02
CA ALA A 120 20.47 -6.75 7.41
C ALA A 120 21.62 -7.46 6.67
N GLY A 121 21.63 -8.79 6.67
CA GLY A 121 22.69 -9.61 6.08
C GLY A 121 22.51 -11.10 6.40
N PRO A 122 23.47 -11.96 6.01
CA PRO A 122 23.39 -13.38 6.28
C PRO A 122 23.46 -13.67 7.77
N ALA A 123 22.68 -14.66 8.22
CA ALA A 123 22.79 -15.19 9.58
C ALA A 123 24.09 -16.00 9.74
N VAL A 124 24.71 -15.91 10.92
CA VAL A 124 25.94 -16.62 11.26
C VAL A 124 25.62 -17.72 12.27
N ALA A 125 25.91 -18.97 11.89
CA ALA A 125 25.84 -20.10 12.81
C ALA A 125 27.12 -20.18 13.63
N LEU A 126 26.97 -20.19 14.95
CA LEU A 126 28.01 -20.50 15.93
C LEU A 126 27.73 -21.88 16.54
N ARG A 127 28.67 -22.42 17.32
CA ARG A 127 28.56 -23.75 17.93
C ARG A 127 27.24 -23.94 18.70
N ASN A 128 26.88 -22.95 19.53
CA ASN A 128 25.69 -22.99 20.38
C ASN A 128 24.75 -21.80 20.15
N ALA A 129 24.91 -21.04 19.06
CA ALA A 129 24.09 -19.86 18.82
C ALA A 129 23.90 -19.55 17.35
N VAL A 130 22.88 -18.76 17.03
CA VAL A 130 22.71 -18.13 15.72
C VAL A 130 22.69 -16.62 15.90
N LEU A 131 23.49 -15.90 15.11
CA LEU A 131 23.47 -14.44 15.05
C LEU A 131 22.74 -14.00 13.79
N ILE A 132 21.75 -13.13 13.94
CA ILE A 132 20.94 -12.60 12.85
C ILE A 132 21.10 -11.07 12.86
N PRO A 133 21.86 -10.49 11.91
CA PRO A 133 21.97 -9.04 11.77
C PRO A 133 20.60 -8.43 11.46
N VAL A 134 20.20 -7.36 12.15
CA VAL A 134 18.90 -6.70 11.96
C VAL A 134 19.02 -5.21 11.64
N THR A 135 18.03 -4.67 10.92
CA THR A 135 18.03 -3.29 10.42
C THR A 135 17.55 -2.24 11.42
N ALA A 136 17.05 -2.63 12.60
CA ALA A 136 16.58 -1.71 13.63
C ALA A 136 16.71 -2.32 15.05
N PRO A 137 16.92 -1.49 16.09
CA PRO A 137 16.83 -1.93 17.48
C PRO A 137 15.39 -2.29 17.87
N ILE A 138 15.15 -3.58 18.03
CA ILE A 138 13.83 -4.14 18.34
C ILE A 138 13.37 -3.73 19.74
N GLY A 139 12.16 -3.19 19.82
CA GLY A 139 11.48 -2.78 21.04
C GLY A 139 11.99 -1.48 21.67
N TYR A 140 12.87 -0.73 20.97
CA TYR A 140 13.34 0.57 21.45
C TYR A 140 12.49 1.74 20.91
N LEU A 141 11.25 1.82 21.40
CA LEU A 141 10.26 2.83 21.04
C LEU A 141 10.41 4.06 21.96
N HIS A 142 11.37 4.93 21.64
CA HIS A 142 11.84 5.98 22.57
C HIS A 142 11.18 7.34 22.37
N GLU A 143 10.72 7.65 21.16
CA GLU A 143 10.08 8.93 20.85
C GLU A 143 8.56 8.74 20.75
N THR A 144 7.79 9.78 21.05
CA THR A 144 6.35 9.79 20.74
C THR A 144 6.15 10.09 19.25
N THR A 145 4.95 9.85 18.73
CA THR A 145 4.54 10.30 17.39
C THR A 145 4.69 11.82 17.23
N GLN A 146 4.45 12.61 18.28
CA GLN A 146 4.64 14.06 18.25
C GLN A 146 6.13 14.43 18.11
N ASP A 147 7.02 13.78 18.85
CA ASP A 147 8.47 13.97 18.73
C ASP A 147 8.96 13.58 17.32
N ALA A 148 8.48 12.43 16.82
CA ALA A 148 8.77 11.97 15.47
C ALA A 148 8.28 12.96 14.42
N LEU A 149 7.07 13.50 14.55
CA LEU A 149 6.51 14.48 13.62
C LEU A 149 7.24 15.82 13.70
N ALA A 150 7.63 16.30 14.89
CA ALA A 150 8.42 17.52 15.02
C ALA A 150 9.73 17.44 14.21
N ARG A 151 10.33 16.25 14.13
CA ARG A 151 11.55 15.98 13.39
C ARG A 151 11.32 15.67 11.91
N LEU A 152 10.34 14.84 11.58
CA LEU A 152 10.11 14.31 10.23
C LEU A 152 9.14 15.15 9.39
N SER A 153 8.09 15.71 10.00
CA SER A 153 7.07 16.50 9.33
C SER A 153 6.49 17.58 10.25
N PRO A 154 7.27 18.64 10.56
CA PRO A 154 6.82 19.72 11.43
C PRO A 154 5.58 20.44 10.88
N THR A 155 5.41 20.45 9.55
CA THR A 155 4.21 20.98 8.90
C THR A 155 2.97 20.17 9.28
N PHE A 156 3.04 18.83 9.27
CA PHE A 156 1.92 17.98 9.70
C PHE A 156 1.56 18.28 11.15
N LEU A 157 2.55 18.30 12.05
CA LEU A 157 2.35 18.57 13.47
C LEU A 157 1.59 19.90 13.67
N ARG A 158 2.03 20.97 13.00
CA ARG A 158 1.39 22.29 13.06
C ARG A 158 -0.05 22.25 12.55
N VAL A 159 -0.28 21.68 11.36
CA VAL A 159 -1.61 21.63 10.74
C VAL A 159 -2.58 20.82 11.59
N CYS A 160 -2.15 19.64 12.04
CA CYS A 160 -2.96 18.76 12.88
C CYS A 160 -3.30 19.39 14.24
N THR A 161 -2.37 20.16 14.84
CA THR A 161 -2.62 20.86 16.11
C THR A 161 -3.69 21.94 15.99
N LEU A 162 -3.83 22.56 14.81
CA LEU A 162 -4.85 23.58 14.55
C LEU A 162 -6.24 22.98 14.30
N ASP A 163 -6.34 21.73 13.85
CA ASP A 163 -7.61 21.01 13.68
C ASP A 163 -7.98 20.26 14.96
N THR A 164 -9.20 20.49 15.48
CA THR A 164 -9.62 19.93 16.79
C THR A 164 -9.69 18.40 16.78
N ALA A 165 -10.19 17.79 15.70
CA ALA A 165 -10.34 16.34 15.61
C ALA A 165 -8.98 15.65 15.46
N CYS A 166 -8.12 16.17 14.59
CA CYS A 166 -6.77 15.68 14.38
C CYS A 166 -5.94 15.82 15.66
N ASN A 167 -5.95 17.00 16.30
CA ASN A 167 -5.21 17.24 17.54
C ASN A 167 -5.65 16.28 18.66
N THR A 168 -6.94 15.97 18.77
CA THR A 168 -7.45 15.01 19.75
C THR A 168 -6.81 13.63 19.59
N ILE A 169 -6.72 13.12 18.35
CA ILE A 169 -6.08 11.83 18.07
C ILE A 169 -4.57 11.92 18.30
N LEU A 170 -3.94 13.03 17.88
CA LEU A 170 -2.51 13.24 18.01
C LEU A 170 -2.05 13.28 19.48
N GLN A 171 -2.83 13.91 20.37
CA GLN A 171 -2.56 13.99 21.81
C GLN A 171 -2.89 12.70 22.57
N SER A 172 -3.68 11.79 21.98
CA SER A 172 -4.01 10.51 22.61
C SER A 172 -2.78 9.65 22.80
N THR A 173 -2.67 8.90 23.89
CA THR A 173 -1.61 7.87 24.08
C THR A 173 -1.96 6.54 23.43
N THR A 174 -3.16 6.41 22.85
CA THR A 174 -3.58 5.21 22.12
C THR A 174 -2.74 5.03 20.86
N GLU A 175 -2.55 3.77 20.48
CA GLU A 175 -1.87 3.41 19.24
C GLU A 175 -2.48 4.10 18.01
N LYS A 176 -1.61 4.62 17.15
CA LYS A 176 -1.98 5.28 15.90
C LYS A 176 -0.92 5.14 14.82
N THR A 177 -1.33 5.36 13.58
CA THR A 177 -0.44 5.47 12.42
C THR A 177 -0.67 6.80 11.74
N VAL A 178 0.42 7.51 11.48
CA VAL A 178 0.39 8.81 10.80
C VAL A 178 1.02 8.68 9.42
N PHE A 179 0.26 8.99 8.39
CA PHE A 179 0.72 9.16 7.00
C PHE A 179 0.92 10.65 6.74
N ALA A 180 2.10 11.16 7.09
CA ALA A 180 2.43 12.58 7.00
C ALA A 180 2.91 12.95 5.59
N PRO A 181 2.19 13.80 4.84
CA PRO A 181 2.59 14.16 3.49
C PRO A 181 3.79 15.11 3.50
N VAL A 182 4.65 14.95 2.49
CA VAL A 182 5.75 15.87 2.21
C VAL A 182 5.31 17.07 1.36
N ASP A 183 4.31 16.89 0.50
CA ASP A 183 3.70 17.95 -0.31
C ASP A 183 2.31 18.36 0.23
N TRP A 184 2.20 19.64 0.58
CA TRP A 184 0.99 20.27 1.13
C TRP A 184 0.35 21.28 0.18
N SER A 185 0.93 21.51 -1.01
CA SER A 185 0.53 22.57 -1.94
C SER A 185 -0.97 22.58 -2.23
N HIS A 186 -1.51 21.43 -2.62
CA HIS A 186 -2.93 21.26 -2.95
C HIS A 186 -3.83 21.32 -1.70
N PHE A 187 -3.39 20.73 -0.58
CA PHE A 187 -4.13 20.76 0.68
C PHE A 187 -4.36 22.18 1.19
N ASN A 188 -3.36 23.05 1.06
CA ASN A 188 -3.45 24.44 1.52
C ASN A 188 -4.47 25.27 0.71
N SER A 189 -4.89 24.79 -0.47
CA SER A 189 -5.92 25.46 -1.29
C SER A 189 -7.36 25.08 -0.89
N LEU A 190 -7.51 24.07 -0.04
CA LEU A 190 -8.81 23.57 0.40
C LEU A 190 -9.44 24.46 1.47
N SER A 191 -10.77 24.43 1.56
CA SER A 191 -11.49 24.99 2.71
C SER A 191 -11.16 24.23 4.00
N ALA A 192 -11.29 24.88 5.16
CA ALA A 192 -11.01 24.27 6.46
C ALA A 192 -11.80 22.96 6.69
N ASN A 193 -13.07 22.89 6.27
CA ASN A 193 -13.87 21.68 6.36
C ASN A 193 -13.28 20.53 5.53
N ASN A 194 -12.88 20.82 4.29
CA ASN A 194 -12.26 19.81 3.43
C ASN A 194 -10.89 19.38 3.97
N GLN A 195 -10.12 20.29 4.54
CA GLN A 195 -8.85 19.97 5.20
C GLN A 195 -9.04 18.98 6.35
N SER A 196 -10.03 19.22 7.20
CA SER A 196 -10.37 18.33 8.33
C SER A 196 -10.70 16.91 7.87
N ASP A 197 -11.42 16.75 6.76
CA ASP A 197 -11.75 15.42 6.24
C ASP A 197 -10.53 14.64 5.73
N TYR A 198 -9.58 15.30 5.07
CA TYR A 198 -8.33 14.64 4.67
C TYR A 198 -7.42 14.31 5.85
N LEU A 199 -7.42 15.12 6.91
CA LEU A 199 -6.63 14.84 8.12
C LEU A 199 -7.06 13.50 8.76
N LYS A 200 -8.36 13.15 8.72
CA LYS A 200 -8.86 11.85 9.22
C LYS A 200 -8.26 10.65 8.47
N LEU A 201 -7.90 10.82 7.19
CA LEU A 201 -7.23 9.78 6.40
C LEU A 201 -5.72 9.72 6.67
N MET A 202 -5.14 10.79 7.22
CA MET A 202 -3.70 10.85 7.53
C MET A 202 -3.37 10.30 8.91
N ILE A 203 -4.28 10.31 9.87
CA ILE A 203 -4.05 9.75 11.21
C ILE A 203 -5.12 8.71 11.55
N VAL A 204 -4.72 7.44 11.60
CA VAL A 204 -5.61 6.32 11.91
C VAL A 204 -5.36 5.81 13.32
N PRO A 205 -6.41 5.51 14.11
CA PRO A 205 -6.28 5.05 15.51
C PRO A 205 -5.95 3.54 15.59
N GLU A 206 -4.97 3.10 14.82
CA GLU A 206 -4.42 1.75 14.80
C GLU A 206 -2.90 1.84 14.54
N ARG A 207 -2.07 1.06 15.24
CA ARG A 207 -0.65 0.87 14.88
C ARG A 207 -0.55 -0.12 13.73
N ILE A 208 -0.13 0.36 12.56
CA ILE A 208 0.06 -0.43 11.34
C ILE A 208 1.53 -0.36 10.97
N LEU A 209 2.24 -1.45 11.23
CA LEU A 209 3.64 -1.60 10.82
C LEU A 209 3.70 -1.91 9.32
N ARG A 210 4.79 -1.52 8.67
CA ARG A 210 5.02 -1.76 7.23
C ARG A 210 4.79 -3.23 6.82
N PRO A 211 5.19 -4.26 7.60
CA PRO A 211 4.88 -5.66 7.27
C PRO A 211 3.38 -6.02 7.28
N GLN A 212 2.55 -5.24 7.98
CA GLN A 212 1.10 -5.42 8.05
C GLN A 212 0.36 -4.70 6.91
N MET A 213 1.06 -3.87 6.12
CA MET A 213 0.52 -3.15 4.96
C MET A 213 0.42 -4.08 3.74
N THR A 214 -0.34 -5.16 3.89
CA THR A 214 -0.55 -6.17 2.84
C THR A 214 -1.72 -5.80 1.93
N THR A 215 -1.85 -6.50 0.80
CA THR A 215 -2.97 -6.30 -0.15
C THR A 215 -4.34 -6.55 0.46
N ASP A 216 -4.40 -7.42 1.47
CA ASP A 216 -5.64 -7.84 2.13
C ASP A 216 -6.00 -6.94 3.33
N LYS A 217 -5.07 -6.06 3.75
CA LYS A 217 -5.32 -5.12 4.83
C LYS A 217 -6.10 -3.91 4.30
N TYR A 218 -7.31 -3.75 4.84
CA TYR A 218 -8.13 -2.55 4.71
C TYR A 218 -8.24 -1.86 6.06
N VAL A 219 -8.27 -0.53 6.06
CA VAL A 219 -8.41 0.29 7.26
C VAL A 219 -9.70 1.09 7.14
N THR A 220 -10.51 1.00 8.19
CA THR A 220 -11.74 1.77 8.33
C THR A 220 -11.43 3.17 8.83
N VAL A 221 -12.01 4.19 8.20
CA VAL A 221 -11.96 5.58 8.67
C VAL A 221 -13.37 6.15 8.63
N GLY A 222 -13.90 6.54 9.80
CA GLY A 222 -15.29 6.94 9.93
C GLY A 222 -16.24 5.79 9.56
N SER A 223 -17.16 6.03 8.62
CA SER A 223 -18.13 5.04 8.12
C SER A 223 -17.63 4.22 6.93
N ILE A 224 -16.42 4.48 6.43
CA ILE A 224 -15.89 3.88 5.21
C ILE A 224 -14.98 2.72 5.61
N THR A 225 -15.45 1.48 5.43
CA THR A 225 -14.73 0.27 5.89
C THR A 225 -13.44 0.00 5.14
N ASP A 226 -13.37 0.47 3.89
CA ASP A 226 -12.28 0.30 2.93
C ASP A 226 -11.54 1.62 2.66
N ALA A 227 -11.58 2.57 3.61
CA ALA A 227 -11.07 3.93 3.42
C ALA A 227 -9.61 3.98 3.02
N ILE A 228 -8.77 3.09 3.58
CA ILE A 228 -7.37 2.95 3.21
C ILE A 228 -7.07 1.49 2.87
N ARG A 229 -6.26 1.29 1.85
CA ARG A 229 -5.67 0.00 1.48
C ARG A 229 -4.21 0.19 1.06
N PHE A 230 -3.50 -0.92 0.92
CA PHE A 230 -2.09 -0.91 0.56
C PHE A 230 -1.86 -1.65 -0.76
N ARG A 231 -1.14 -1.02 -1.68
CA ARG A 231 -0.85 -1.59 -3.01
C ARG A 231 0.57 -1.28 -3.43
N THR A 232 1.23 -2.25 -4.06
CA THR A 232 2.53 -2.02 -4.68
C THR A 232 2.32 -1.57 -6.12
N ARG A 233 2.80 -0.37 -6.46
CA ARG A 233 2.79 0.17 -7.82
C ARG A 233 4.21 0.59 -8.20
N ASN A 234 4.68 0.19 -9.38
CA ASN A 234 6.05 0.45 -9.82
C ASN A 234 7.11 0.05 -8.77
N ASN A 235 6.93 -1.11 -8.11
CA ASN A 235 7.78 -1.61 -7.02
C ASN A 235 7.83 -0.73 -5.76
N VAL A 236 6.90 0.22 -5.61
CA VAL A 236 6.78 1.07 -4.42
C VAL A 236 5.47 0.78 -3.71
N LEU A 237 5.51 0.62 -2.38
CA LEU A 237 4.33 0.46 -1.55
C LEU A 237 3.60 1.80 -1.43
N ASN A 238 2.32 1.81 -1.82
CA ASN A 238 1.45 2.96 -1.77
C ASN A 238 0.38 2.76 -0.68
N VAL A 239 0.09 3.86 0.00
CA VAL A 239 -1.11 4.03 0.81
C VAL A 239 -2.17 4.60 -0.12
N GLU A 240 -3.19 3.81 -0.43
CA GLU A 240 -4.28 4.27 -1.28
C GLU A 240 -5.47 4.60 -0.39
N ALA A 241 -5.87 5.86 -0.34
CA ALA A 241 -6.97 6.31 0.50
C ALA A 241 -8.13 6.86 -0.35
N ARG A 242 -9.35 6.76 0.15
CA ARG A 242 -10.56 7.31 -0.45
C ARG A 242 -11.49 7.89 0.60
N MET A 243 -12.36 8.80 0.14
CA MET A 243 -13.53 9.26 0.90
C MET A 243 -14.81 8.66 0.31
N GLN A 244 -15.93 8.87 0.98
CA GLN A 244 -17.23 8.43 0.49
C GLN A 244 -17.54 9.11 -0.84
N ASN A 245 -18.10 8.37 -1.80
CA ASN A 245 -18.36 8.85 -3.16
C ASN A 245 -17.11 9.34 -3.91
N ARG A 246 -15.92 8.91 -3.47
CA ARG A 246 -14.63 9.21 -4.12
C ARG A 246 -13.86 7.94 -4.41
N GLY A 247 -12.98 8.04 -5.41
CA GLY A 247 -12.08 6.95 -5.77
C GLY A 247 -10.83 6.95 -4.89
N TYR A 248 -10.04 5.89 -5.02
CA TYR A 248 -8.74 5.77 -4.37
C TYR A 248 -7.73 6.72 -4.98
N VAL A 249 -6.91 7.33 -4.13
CA VAL A 249 -5.74 8.11 -4.56
C VAL A 249 -4.50 7.47 -3.93
N PRO A 250 -3.58 6.91 -4.74
CA PRO A 250 -2.34 6.34 -4.24
C PRO A 250 -1.36 7.44 -3.87
N VAL A 251 -0.74 7.30 -2.69
CA VAL A 251 0.44 8.06 -2.29
C VAL A 251 1.54 7.09 -1.88
N ALA A 252 2.74 7.30 -2.40
CA ALA A 252 3.86 6.39 -2.13
C ALA A 252 4.40 6.62 -0.73
N LEU A 253 4.78 5.55 -0.04
CA LEU A 253 5.59 5.65 1.17
C LEU A 253 7.01 6.09 0.81
N ALA A 254 7.53 7.06 1.54
CA ALA A 254 8.93 7.44 1.47
C ALA A 254 9.79 6.51 2.37
N ASP A 255 11.11 6.61 2.22
CA ASP A 255 12.08 5.77 2.93
C ASP A 255 12.22 6.11 4.42
N SER A 256 11.71 7.26 4.85
CA SER A 256 11.79 7.73 6.23
C SER A 256 10.51 7.39 7.00
N GLU A 257 10.69 6.68 8.10
CA GLU A 257 9.66 6.39 9.09
C GLU A 257 10.21 6.50 10.51
N SER A 258 9.31 6.57 11.48
CA SER A 258 9.65 6.43 12.89
C SER A 258 8.59 5.61 13.59
N SER A 259 9.03 4.62 14.36
CA SER A 259 8.17 3.87 15.26
C SER A 259 8.35 4.40 16.67
N GLY A 260 7.31 5.08 17.16
CA GLY A 260 7.25 5.67 18.49
C GLY A 260 6.53 4.80 19.52
N SER A 261 6.51 5.29 20.76
CA SER A 261 5.90 4.61 21.92
C SER A 261 4.37 4.54 21.82
N ASP A 262 3.73 5.52 21.20
CA ASP A 262 2.28 5.68 21.04
C ASP A 262 1.81 5.51 19.59
N GLY A 263 2.69 5.15 18.65
CA GLY A 263 2.30 4.94 17.26
C GLY A 263 3.46 4.88 16.28
N VAL A 264 3.16 5.03 15.00
CA VAL A 264 4.15 5.04 13.91
C VAL A 264 3.88 6.22 12.98
N VAL A 265 4.94 6.83 12.47
CA VAL A 265 4.91 7.92 11.51
C VAL A 265 5.59 7.45 10.22
N TYR A 266 4.85 7.52 9.13
CA TYR A 266 5.32 7.32 7.76
C TYR A 266 5.28 8.64 7.00
N LEU A 267 6.35 8.97 6.30
CA LEU A 267 6.28 10.03 5.29
C LEU A 267 5.65 9.48 4.00
N VAL A 268 4.74 10.25 3.41
CA VAL A 268 4.09 9.92 2.13
C VAL A 268 4.27 11.04 1.11
N THR A 269 4.28 10.69 -0.18
CA THR A 269 4.57 11.66 -1.26
C THR A 269 3.50 12.72 -1.46
N GLY A 270 2.29 12.50 -0.96
CA GLY A 270 1.17 13.42 -1.07
C GLY A 270 0.09 13.14 -0.03
N VAL A 271 -0.94 13.96 -0.02
CA VAL A 271 -2.07 13.85 0.91
C VAL A 271 -2.93 12.62 0.54
N PRO A 272 -3.07 11.61 1.44
CA PRO A 272 -3.95 10.48 1.22
C PRO A 272 -5.36 10.91 0.81
N GLY A 273 -5.86 10.37 -0.31
CA GLY A 273 -7.22 10.62 -0.81
C GLY A 273 -7.40 11.91 -1.63
N LEU A 274 -6.41 12.81 -1.69
CA LEU A 274 -6.52 14.07 -2.44
C LEU A 274 -5.93 13.92 -3.85
N PRO A 275 -6.75 13.90 -4.92
CA PRO A 275 -6.24 13.74 -6.27
C PRO A 275 -5.46 14.98 -6.72
N THR A 276 -4.24 14.77 -7.23
CA THR A 276 -3.37 15.85 -7.75
C THR A 276 -2.92 15.62 -9.20
N GLN A 277 -3.12 14.42 -9.72
CA GLN A 277 -2.72 14.05 -11.08
C GLN A 277 -3.93 13.96 -12.00
N THR A 278 -3.74 14.34 -13.28
CA THR A 278 -4.68 14.03 -14.35
C THR A 278 -4.60 12.55 -14.71
N VAL A 279 -5.63 12.01 -15.38
CA VAL A 279 -5.66 10.64 -15.89
C VAL A 279 -4.45 10.35 -16.77
N ARG A 280 -4.06 11.32 -17.61
CA ARG A 280 -2.88 11.19 -18.47
C ARG A 280 -1.60 11.04 -17.66
N ASN A 281 -1.39 11.88 -16.65
CA ASN A 281 -0.17 11.82 -15.83
C ASN A 281 -0.12 10.54 -15.00
N PHE A 282 -1.28 10.12 -14.46
CA PHE A 282 -1.40 8.89 -13.68
C PHE A 282 -1.04 7.65 -14.51
N LEU A 283 -1.65 7.49 -15.68
CA LEU A 283 -1.36 6.36 -16.58
C LEU A 283 0.05 6.47 -17.19
N GLY A 284 0.52 7.68 -17.49
CA GLY A 284 1.85 7.92 -18.05
C GLY A 284 2.99 7.61 -17.08
N GLY A 285 2.74 7.70 -15.77
CA GLY A 285 3.69 7.32 -14.73
C GLY A 285 3.81 5.81 -14.49
N ASP A 286 2.97 5.01 -15.16
CA ASP A 286 2.91 3.56 -14.98
C ASP A 286 3.22 2.84 -16.30
N SER A 287 4.36 2.14 -16.31
CA SER A 287 4.86 1.48 -17.52
C SER A 287 3.91 0.44 -18.09
N ALA A 288 2.99 -0.10 -17.28
CA ALA A 288 1.97 -1.05 -17.70
C ALA A 288 0.95 -0.47 -18.68
N PHE A 289 0.79 0.86 -18.76
CA PHE A 289 -0.22 1.51 -19.63
C PHE A 289 0.38 2.28 -20.80
N ARG A 290 1.66 2.07 -21.10
CA ARG A 290 2.36 2.78 -22.18
C ARG A 290 1.63 2.65 -23.52
N SER A 291 1.18 1.45 -23.88
CA SER A 291 0.46 1.20 -25.15
C SER A 291 -0.87 1.97 -25.19
N TYR A 292 -1.64 1.96 -24.09
CA TYR A 292 -2.89 2.70 -23.98
C TYR A 292 -2.70 4.21 -24.13
N VAL A 293 -1.72 4.79 -23.43
CA VAL A 293 -1.42 6.24 -23.52
C VAL A 293 -1.01 6.63 -24.95
N LYS A 294 -0.25 5.78 -25.65
CA LYS A 294 0.19 6.01 -27.04
C LYS A 294 -0.95 6.04 -28.06
N THR A 295 -2.12 5.48 -27.75
CA THR A 295 -3.29 5.56 -28.65
C THR A 295 -3.81 6.99 -28.84
N GLY A 296 -3.46 7.92 -27.93
CA GLY A 296 -3.98 9.28 -27.93
C GLY A 296 -5.45 9.38 -27.55
N ILE A 297 -6.09 8.31 -27.06
CA ILE A 297 -7.53 8.32 -26.74
C ILE A 297 -7.89 9.38 -25.69
N LEU A 298 -7.00 9.64 -24.73
CA LEU A 298 -7.20 10.65 -23.68
C LEU A 298 -7.35 12.06 -24.26
N ASP A 299 -6.61 12.40 -25.33
CA ASP A 299 -6.73 13.69 -26.02
C ASP A 299 -8.02 13.84 -26.81
N LYS A 300 -8.65 12.72 -27.16
CA LYS A 300 -9.90 12.68 -27.93
C LYS A 300 -11.15 12.80 -27.05
N GLN A 301 -11.00 12.78 -25.73
CA GLN A 301 -12.09 12.88 -24.74
C GLN A 301 -12.09 14.23 -24.02
N ILE A 302 -12.26 15.31 -24.78
CA ILE A 302 -12.18 16.69 -24.27
C ILE A 302 -13.56 17.35 -24.01
N LYS A 303 -14.68 16.69 -24.35
CA LYS A 303 -16.02 17.30 -24.29
C LYS A 303 -17.01 16.45 -23.49
N GLY A 304 -17.34 16.89 -22.27
CA GLY A 304 -18.33 16.22 -21.42
C GLY A 304 -17.74 15.38 -20.29
N GLY A 305 -16.47 15.62 -19.92
CA GLY A 305 -15.85 15.02 -18.73
C GLY A 305 -16.35 15.64 -17.42
N PRO A 306 -15.97 15.05 -16.27
CA PRO A 306 -14.99 13.98 -16.09
C PRO A 306 -15.51 12.59 -16.51
N TYR A 307 -14.61 11.72 -16.96
CA TYR A 307 -14.94 10.37 -17.43
C TYR A 307 -14.40 9.28 -16.49
N THR A 308 -15.00 8.10 -16.54
CA THR A 308 -14.37 6.86 -16.07
C THR A 308 -13.74 6.13 -17.25
N TYR A 309 -12.46 5.78 -17.13
CA TYR A 309 -11.70 5.04 -18.12
C TYR A 309 -11.45 3.62 -17.64
N PHE A 310 -11.82 2.63 -18.44
CA PHE A 310 -11.25 1.29 -18.31
C PHE A 310 -9.98 1.27 -19.16
N ALA A 311 -8.85 1.49 -18.51
CA ALA A 311 -7.55 1.60 -19.15
C ALA A 311 -6.95 0.20 -19.31
N SER A 312 -6.76 -0.22 -20.56
CA SER A 312 -6.17 -1.52 -20.87
C SER A 312 -4.66 -1.50 -20.69
N ASP A 313 -4.09 -2.51 -20.04
CA ASP A 313 -2.64 -2.65 -19.89
C ASP A 313 -1.94 -3.01 -21.22
N ASN A 314 -0.61 -3.06 -21.21
CA ASN A 314 0.18 -3.39 -22.41
C ASN A 314 -0.16 -4.79 -22.93
N LYS A 315 -0.42 -5.76 -22.04
CA LYS A 315 -0.75 -7.13 -22.42
C LYS A 315 -2.03 -7.17 -23.26
N ALA A 316 -3.03 -6.35 -22.94
CA ALA A 316 -4.24 -6.23 -23.73
C ALA A 316 -3.98 -5.80 -25.19
N PHE A 317 -3.00 -4.92 -25.41
CA PHE A 317 -2.61 -4.49 -26.75
C PHE A 317 -1.75 -5.53 -27.46
N ASP A 318 -0.89 -6.25 -26.73
CA ASP A 318 -0.13 -7.38 -27.28
C ASP A 318 -1.10 -8.48 -27.74
N ASP A 319 -2.16 -8.75 -26.98
CA ASP A 319 -3.23 -9.68 -27.35
C ASP A 319 -4.02 -9.20 -28.59
N MET A 320 -4.24 -7.88 -28.74
CA MET A 320 -4.81 -7.32 -29.98
C MET A 320 -3.89 -7.54 -31.19
N GLU A 321 -2.59 -7.34 -31.04
CA GLU A 321 -1.62 -7.53 -32.12
C GLU A 321 -1.52 -9.00 -32.54
N ALA A 322 -1.63 -9.92 -31.59
CA ALA A 322 -1.66 -11.36 -31.83
C ALA A 322 -2.97 -11.83 -32.51
N ASP A 323 -4.09 -11.13 -32.32
CA ASP A 323 -5.34 -11.45 -33.02
C ASP A 323 -5.31 -11.00 -34.49
N THR A 324 -5.01 -11.97 -35.36
CA THR A 324 -4.96 -11.78 -36.82
C THR A 324 -6.32 -11.51 -37.47
N ASN A 325 -7.43 -11.84 -36.81
CA ASN A 325 -8.77 -11.73 -37.39
C ASN A 325 -9.36 -10.34 -37.23
N VAL A 326 -9.23 -9.75 -36.03
CA VAL A 326 -9.87 -8.48 -35.69
C VAL A 326 -8.88 -7.48 -35.09
N GLY A 327 -8.19 -7.86 -34.01
CA GLY A 327 -7.35 -6.96 -33.22
C GLY A 327 -6.30 -6.21 -34.05
N VAL A 328 -5.49 -6.92 -34.83
CA VAL A 328 -4.42 -6.28 -35.64
C VAL A 328 -4.98 -5.38 -36.74
N LYS A 329 -6.19 -5.66 -37.23
CA LYS A 329 -6.86 -4.82 -38.25
C LYS A 329 -7.38 -3.53 -37.62
N LEU A 330 -7.95 -3.61 -36.42
CA LEU A 330 -8.38 -2.44 -35.66
C LEU A 330 -7.18 -1.56 -35.25
N LEU A 331 -6.05 -2.15 -34.84
CA LEU A 331 -4.84 -1.38 -34.52
C LEU A 331 -4.31 -0.55 -35.70
N LYS A 332 -4.58 -0.99 -36.93
CA LYS A 332 -4.20 -0.29 -38.17
C LYS A 332 -5.23 0.74 -38.65
N ASP A 333 -6.42 0.77 -38.05
CA ASP A 333 -7.51 1.70 -38.38
C ASP A 333 -7.75 2.66 -37.20
N PRO A 334 -7.20 3.89 -37.24
CA PRO A 334 -7.26 4.83 -36.12
C PRO A 334 -8.68 5.22 -35.69
N ASP A 335 -9.63 5.27 -36.63
CA ASP A 335 -11.00 5.69 -36.35
C ASP A 335 -11.77 4.57 -35.67
N ARG A 336 -11.62 3.33 -36.17
CA ARG A 336 -12.22 2.15 -35.52
C ARG A 336 -11.58 1.85 -34.17
N LEU A 337 -10.26 1.98 -34.04
CA LEU A 337 -9.58 1.87 -32.76
C LEU A 337 -10.14 2.89 -31.76
N THR A 338 -10.35 4.14 -32.19
CA THR A 338 -10.93 5.18 -31.33
C THR A 338 -12.35 4.81 -30.88
N TYR A 339 -13.18 4.29 -31.78
CA TYR A 339 -14.53 3.83 -31.45
C TYR A 339 -14.49 2.67 -30.43
N VAL A 340 -13.63 1.68 -30.63
CA VAL A 340 -13.45 0.56 -29.69
C VAL A 340 -12.99 1.04 -28.32
N LEU A 341 -12.01 1.95 -28.26
CA LEU A 341 -11.53 2.48 -26.98
C LEU A 341 -12.60 3.34 -26.29
N ARG A 342 -13.43 4.08 -27.03
CA ARG A 342 -14.58 4.84 -26.48
C ARG A 342 -15.64 3.96 -25.83
N ARG A 343 -15.81 2.70 -26.27
CA ARG A 343 -16.68 1.72 -25.61
C ARG A 343 -16.24 1.43 -24.17
N MET A 344 -14.96 1.64 -23.87
CA MET A 344 -14.35 1.42 -22.57
C MET A 344 -14.26 2.69 -21.71
N ILE A 345 -14.88 3.78 -22.18
CA ILE A 345 -14.88 5.08 -21.52
C ILE A 345 -16.32 5.46 -21.22
N PHE A 346 -16.58 6.03 -20.06
CA PHE A 346 -17.91 6.33 -19.56
C PHE A 346 -18.04 7.80 -19.21
N PRO A 347 -19.03 8.53 -19.74
CA PRO A 347 -19.26 9.95 -19.45
C PRO A 347 -19.96 10.16 -18.10
N LEU A 348 -19.59 9.37 -17.09
CA LEU A 348 -20.10 9.44 -15.73
C LEU A 348 -19.09 8.85 -14.75
N GLN A 349 -19.22 9.26 -13.49
CA GLN A 349 -18.47 8.68 -12.39
C GLN A 349 -18.99 7.28 -12.07
N ILE A 350 -18.10 6.28 -12.11
CA ILE A 350 -18.40 4.90 -11.75
C ILE A 350 -17.51 4.52 -10.56
N LEU A 351 -18.14 4.32 -9.40
CA LEU A 351 -17.50 3.78 -8.21
C LEU A 351 -18.20 2.47 -7.84
N LEU A 352 -17.59 1.32 -8.13
CA LEU A 352 -18.26 0.03 -7.94
C LEU A 352 -18.63 -0.22 -6.47
N ASN A 353 -17.85 0.29 -5.52
CA ASN A 353 -18.15 0.19 -4.07
C ASN A 353 -19.39 0.96 -3.63
N GLU A 354 -19.88 1.89 -4.46
CA GLU A 354 -21.09 2.68 -4.18
C GLU A 354 -22.33 2.12 -4.93
N LEU A 355 -22.16 1.05 -5.74
CA LEU A 355 -23.24 0.39 -6.47
C LEU A 355 -23.80 -0.80 -5.69
N ASN A 356 -25.08 -1.10 -5.91
CA ASN A 356 -25.73 -2.24 -5.29
C ASN A 356 -25.38 -3.53 -6.05
N VAL A 357 -24.71 -4.47 -5.37
CA VAL A 357 -24.25 -5.73 -5.94
C VAL A 357 -25.37 -6.68 -6.36
N THR A 358 -26.63 -6.42 -5.98
CA THR A 358 -27.78 -7.24 -6.40
C THR A 358 -28.40 -6.79 -7.72
N LEU A 359 -27.95 -5.65 -8.27
CA LEU A 359 -28.52 -5.04 -9.47
C LEU A 359 -27.58 -5.18 -10.68
N LYS A 360 -28.18 -5.14 -11.87
CA LYS A 360 -27.49 -5.03 -13.15
C LYS A 360 -27.66 -3.62 -13.69
N TYR A 361 -26.61 -3.05 -14.25
CA TYR A 361 -26.61 -1.67 -14.74
C TYR A 361 -26.35 -1.66 -16.24
N ASP A 362 -27.15 -0.92 -17.00
CA ASP A 362 -26.84 -0.57 -18.40
C ASP A 362 -26.14 0.78 -18.36
N VAL A 363 -24.86 0.79 -18.71
CA VAL A 363 -24.02 1.98 -18.58
C VAL A 363 -23.70 2.53 -19.95
N ALA A 364 -24.08 3.79 -20.19
CA ALA A 364 -23.78 4.49 -21.43
C ALA A 364 -22.27 4.63 -21.59
N THR A 365 -21.75 4.26 -22.75
CA THR A 365 -20.33 4.47 -23.10
C THR A 365 -20.13 5.85 -23.70
N ALA A 366 -18.88 6.26 -23.95
CA ALA A 366 -18.57 7.48 -24.68
C ALA A 366 -19.02 7.43 -26.16
N ASN A 367 -19.40 6.25 -26.66
CA ASN A 367 -20.04 6.09 -27.96
C ASN A 367 -21.56 6.36 -27.94
N ASN A 368 -22.17 6.54 -26.77
CA ASN A 368 -23.63 6.68 -26.64
C ASN A 368 -24.17 7.87 -27.46
N ALA A 369 -23.48 9.00 -27.48
CA ALA A 369 -23.87 10.17 -28.25
C ALA A 369 -23.89 9.93 -29.79
N PHE A 370 -23.18 8.91 -30.27
CA PHE A 370 -23.02 8.61 -31.71
C PHE A 370 -23.80 7.37 -32.14
N THR A 371 -23.92 6.37 -31.27
CA THR A 371 -24.47 5.05 -31.61
C THR A 371 -25.42 4.48 -30.56
N LEU A 372 -25.77 5.25 -29.52
CA LEU A 372 -26.58 4.80 -28.38
C LEU A 372 -26.01 3.53 -27.71
N GLU A 373 -24.68 3.37 -27.73
CA GLU A 373 -24.02 2.19 -27.18
C GLU A 373 -24.01 2.18 -25.63
N TYR A 374 -24.50 1.07 -25.07
CA TYR A 374 -24.44 0.74 -23.65
C TYR A 374 -23.68 -0.56 -23.45
N VAL A 375 -23.12 -0.74 -22.26
CA VAL A 375 -22.57 -2.01 -21.81
C VAL A 375 -23.22 -2.40 -20.48
N ARG A 376 -23.43 -3.70 -20.29
CA ARG A 376 -24.04 -4.27 -19.10
C ARG A 376 -22.97 -4.52 -18.05
N PHE A 377 -23.16 -4.02 -16.85
CA PHE A 377 -22.37 -4.37 -15.67
C PHE A 377 -23.16 -5.36 -14.82
N ASP A 378 -22.58 -6.53 -14.59
CA ASP A 378 -23.05 -7.53 -13.64
C ASP A 378 -22.17 -7.45 -12.38
N LEU A 379 -22.69 -6.83 -11.32
CA LEU A 379 -21.92 -6.51 -10.11
C LEU A 379 -21.70 -7.76 -9.26
N GLN A 380 -20.56 -7.80 -8.58
CA GLN A 380 -20.17 -8.87 -7.67
C GLN A 380 -19.49 -8.28 -6.42
N ALA A 381 -19.67 -8.96 -5.30
CA ALA A 381 -18.87 -8.70 -4.12
C ALA A 381 -17.60 -9.55 -4.18
N GLU A 382 -16.45 -8.91 -4.08
CA GLU A 382 -15.14 -9.53 -3.90
C GLU A 382 -14.69 -9.28 -2.44
N THR A 383 -13.71 -10.02 -1.94
CA THR A 383 -13.25 -9.89 -0.55
C THR A 383 -12.80 -8.45 -0.25
N GLY A 384 -13.64 -7.68 0.45
CA GLY A 384 -13.37 -6.31 0.88
C GLY A 384 -13.76 -5.20 -0.10
N VAL A 385 -14.07 -5.50 -1.37
CA VAL A 385 -14.43 -4.50 -2.40
C VAL A 385 -15.36 -5.08 -3.47
N ASN A 386 -16.06 -4.24 -4.24
CA ASN A 386 -16.93 -4.67 -5.33
C ASN A 386 -16.17 -4.78 -6.66
N SER A 387 -16.63 -5.70 -7.51
CA SER A 387 -16.22 -5.88 -8.89
C SER A 387 -17.42 -5.95 -9.82
N ALA A 388 -17.18 -5.92 -11.14
CA ALA A 388 -18.20 -6.04 -12.17
C ALA A 388 -17.69 -6.90 -13.32
N ILE A 389 -18.51 -7.86 -13.74
CA ILE A 389 -18.34 -8.51 -15.04
C ILE A 389 -19.03 -7.64 -16.09
N VAL A 390 -18.24 -7.09 -17.01
CA VAL A 390 -18.72 -6.19 -18.06
C VAL A 390 -18.98 -6.99 -19.33
N ASN A 391 -20.21 -6.93 -19.84
CA ASN A 391 -20.69 -7.70 -20.99
C ASN A 391 -20.33 -9.20 -20.92
N GLY A 392 -20.30 -9.79 -19.72
CA GLY A 392 -19.98 -11.20 -19.52
C GLY A 392 -18.51 -11.60 -19.79
N THR A 393 -17.61 -10.65 -20.06
CA THR A 393 -16.28 -10.96 -20.62
C THR A 393 -15.10 -10.43 -19.81
N ILE A 394 -15.27 -9.28 -19.17
CA ILE A 394 -14.17 -8.53 -18.54
C ILE A 394 -14.49 -8.38 -17.07
N ASN A 395 -13.55 -8.76 -16.20
CA ASN A 395 -13.67 -8.46 -14.79
C ASN A 395 -13.02 -7.10 -14.50
N VAL A 396 -13.79 -6.17 -13.98
CA VAL A 396 -13.32 -4.87 -13.53
C VAL A 396 -13.51 -4.81 -12.02
N SER A 397 -12.44 -4.62 -11.27
CA SER A 397 -12.51 -4.62 -9.81
C SER A 397 -12.01 -3.31 -9.23
N MET A 398 -12.62 -2.90 -8.12
CA MET A 398 -12.05 -1.87 -7.27
C MET A 398 -10.69 -2.31 -6.74
N PHE A 399 -10.40 -3.62 -6.58
CA PHE A 399 -9.13 -4.13 -6.04
C PHE A 399 -7.88 -3.56 -6.74
N ASN A 400 -7.94 -3.41 -8.06
CA ASN A 400 -6.91 -2.81 -8.92
C ASN A 400 -7.45 -1.60 -9.72
N GLY A 401 -8.42 -0.88 -9.15
CA GLY A 401 -9.12 0.19 -9.85
C GLY A 401 -9.82 1.17 -8.92
N GLY A 402 -10.76 1.91 -9.51
CA GLY A 402 -11.47 2.98 -8.82
C GLY A 402 -10.56 4.16 -8.49
N TYR A 403 -9.49 4.36 -9.24
CA TYR A 403 -8.55 5.44 -8.99
C TYR A 403 -9.14 6.78 -9.38
N GLN A 404 -9.04 7.77 -8.50
CA GLN A 404 -9.49 9.13 -8.80
C GLN A 404 -8.32 10.01 -9.20
N CYS A 405 -8.50 10.70 -10.33
CA CYS A 405 -7.65 11.76 -10.83
C CYS A 405 -8.39 13.11 -10.75
N THR A 406 -7.72 14.20 -11.09
CA THR A 406 -8.32 15.54 -11.09
C THR A 406 -9.37 15.72 -12.19
N ASP A 407 -9.32 14.93 -13.25
CA ASP A 407 -10.14 15.02 -14.46
C ASP A 407 -10.87 13.71 -14.83
N GLY A 408 -10.85 12.69 -13.95
CA GLY A 408 -11.55 11.43 -14.21
C GLY A 408 -11.24 10.31 -13.23
N TRP A 409 -11.71 9.11 -13.57
CA TRP A 409 -11.48 7.88 -12.82
C TRP A 409 -10.89 6.79 -13.70
N ILE A 410 -10.16 5.86 -13.10
CA ILE A 410 -9.47 4.79 -13.82
C ILE A 410 -9.74 3.44 -13.15
N TYR A 411 -10.06 2.45 -13.98
CA TYR A 411 -9.92 1.04 -13.65
C TYR A 411 -8.93 0.39 -14.60
N SER A 412 -8.03 -0.42 -14.07
CA SER A 412 -7.16 -1.27 -14.89
C SER A 412 -7.93 -2.45 -15.44
N VAL A 413 -7.72 -2.77 -16.71
CA VAL A 413 -8.26 -3.98 -17.34
C VAL A 413 -7.19 -4.64 -18.22
N ASP A 414 -7.30 -5.95 -18.42
CA ASP A 414 -6.31 -6.78 -19.11
C ASP A 414 -6.68 -7.06 -20.58
N LYS A 415 -7.73 -6.40 -21.10
CA LYS A 415 -8.30 -6.64 -22.42
C LYS A 415 -8.83 -5.34 -23.04
N VAL A 416 -8.99 -5.33 -24.36
CA VAL A 416 -9.69 -4.27 -25.12
C VAL A 416 -11.02 -4.82 -25.66
N PHE A 417 -12.10 -4.05 -25.56
CA PHE A 417 -13.46 -4.52 -25.87
C PHE A 417 -13.75 -4.45 -27.38
N TYR A 418 -13.15 -5.33 -28.17
CA TYR A 418 -13.46 -5.42 -29.60
C TYR A 418 -14.17 -6.72 -29.97
N VAL A 419 -14.98 -6.65 -31.02
CA VAL A 419 -15.68 -7.79 -31.63
C VAL A 419 -15.54 -7.74 -33.15
N GLN A 420 -15.77 -8.87 -33.83
CA GLN A 420 -15.72 -8.97 -35.30
C GLN A 420 -16.52 -7.86 -36.00
N ALA A 421 -17.69 -7.53 -35.46
CA ALA A 421 -18.57 -6.51 -36.03
C ALA A 421 -17.93 -5.09 -36.05
N ASP A 422 -16.93 -4.81 -35.21
CA ASP A 422 -16.29 -3.50 -35.15
C ASP A 422 -15.47 -3.17 -36.41
N LEU A 423 -15.12 -4.17 -37.22
CA LEU A 423 -14.45 -3.96 -38.51
C LEU A 423 -15.36 -3.31 -39.56
N GLU A 424 -16.68 -3.38 -39.37
CA GLU A 424 -17.66 -2.95 -40.38
C GLU A 424 -18.74 -2.03 -39.80
N ARG A 425 -18.91 -1.99 -38.47
CA ARG A 425 -19.94 -1.20 -37.78
C ARG A 425 -19.86 0.27 -38.19
N SER A 426 -21.03 0.89 -38.34
CA SER A 426 -21.14 2.34 -38.52
C SER A 426 -20.67 3.07 -37.26
N LEU A 427 -19.76 4.02 -37.44
CA LEU A 427 -19.21 4.81 -36.34
C LEU A 427 -20.16 5.93 -35.88
N CYS A 428 -21.21 6.22 -36.66
CA CYS A 428 -22.34 7.00 -36.20
C CYS A 428 -23.66 6.56 -36.83
N THR A 429 -24.69 6.42 -36.00
CA THR A 429 -26.06 6.10 -36.40
C THR A 429 -27.06 7.19 -35.98
N MET A 430 -26.60 8.24 -35.29
CA MET A 430 -27.44 9.35 -34.85
C MET A 430 -27.57 10.42 -35.94
N PRO A 431 -28.78 11.00 -36.17
CA PRO A 431 -29.00 12.02 -37.20
C PRO A 431 -28.10 13.26 -37.07
N ALA A 432 -27.74 13.64 -35.84
CA ALA A 432 -26.89 14.80 -35.54
C ALA A 432 -25.42 14.65 -36.02
N CYS A 433 -24.99 13.45 -36.41
CA CYS A 433 -23.67 13.26 -37.03
C CYS A 433 -23.63 13.63 -38.51
N LEU A 434 -24.78 13.66 -39.20
CA LEU A 434 -24.86 13.99 -40.63
C LEU A 434 -24.78 15.50 -40.88
N SER A 435 -24.90 16.33 -39.84
CA SER A 435 -24.92 17.80 -39.96
C SER A 435 -23.54 18.47 -39.87
N SER A 436 -22.43 17.73 -39.77
CA SER A 436 -21.07 18.32 -39.72
C SER A 436 -20.30 18.28 -41.05
N THR A 437 -20.95 17.87 -42.15
CA THR A 437 -20.32 17.80 -43.49
C THR A 437 -20.78 18.88 -44.46
N THR A 438 -21.39 19.97 -43.99
CA THR A 438 -21.73 21.11 -44.86
C THR A 438 -21.35 22.42 -44.19
N THR A 439 -20.10 22.86 -44.42
CA THR A 439 -19.70 24.20 -44.87
C THR A 439 -18.17 24.23 -44.96
N GLU A 440 -17.64 23.98 -46.15
CA GLU A 440 -16.47 24.71 -46.67
C GLU A 440 -16.98 25.96 -47.39
#